data_AF-A0A421JC98-F1
#
_entry.id   AF-A0A421JC98-F1
#
_cell.length_a   1.000
_cell.length_b   1.000
_cell.length_c   1.000
_cell.angle_alpha   90.00
_cell.angle_beta   90.00
_cell.angle_gamma   90.00
#
_symmetry.space_group_name_H-M   'P 1'
#
loop_
_entity.id
_entity.type
_entity.pdbx_description
1 polymer ?
#
loop_
_entity_poly.entity_id
_entity_poly.type
_entity_poly.pdbx_seq_one_letter_code
_entity_poly.pdbx_strand_id
1 'polypeptide(L)'
;MRAFARLLKHTPLIKFVGGPHKAENISHAVRAHPCAPDGKVPGSSGSASGPTIGSQYKSGIEPREGEVFSRAELSPRFRYKPIKESEIEQSLSGGAELVF
;
A
#
# COMPACT_ATOMS: atom_id res chain seq x y z
N MET A 1 26.50 12.26 -30.73
CA MET A 1 25.24 12.05 -31.49
C MET A 1 25.16 10.63 -32.06
N ARG A 2 25.05 9.56 -31.25
CA ARG A 2 24.92 8.16 -31.76
C ARG A 2 24.22 7.19 -30.78
N ALA A 3 23.03 7.54 -30.27
CA ALA A 3 22.23 6.61 -29.45
C ALA A 3 21.16 5.83 -30.24
N PHE A 4 20.82 6.27 -31.47
CA PHE A 4 19.69 5.71 -32.24
C PHE A 4 20.03 4.49 -33.10
N ALA A 5 21.31 4.13 -33.27
CA ALA A 5 21.72 3.04 -34.16
C ALA A 5 21.16 1.66 -33.75
N ARG A 6 20.94 1.43 -32.44
CA ARG A 6 20.37 0.17 -31.93
C ARG A 6 18.89 -0.02 -32.27
N LEU A 7 18.16 1.07 -32.53
CA LEU A 7 16.71 1.04 -32.78
C LEU A 7 16.35 0.67 -34.22
N LEU A 8 17.33 0.64 -35.14
CA LEU A 8 17.12 0.31 -36.56
C LEU A 8 16.69 -1.15 -36.81
N LYS A 9 16.76 -2.02 -35.79
CA LYS A 9 16.33 -3.43 -35.90
C LYS A 9 14.81 -3.61 -35.84
N HIS A 10 14.07 -2.60 -35.37
CA HIS A 10 12.62 -2.65 -35.22
C HIS A 10 11.98 -1.47 -35.94
N THR A 11 10.94 -1.74 -36.74
CA THR A 11 10.13 -0.70 -37.39
C THR A 11 9.15 -0.11 -36.36
N PRO A 12 9.25 1.18 -35.98
CA PRO A 12 8.32 1.77 -35.04
C PRO A 12 6.94 1.88 -35.69
N LEU A 13 5.93 1.26 -35.06
CA LEU A 13 4.54 1.28 -35.54
C LEU A 13 3.84 2.63 -35.32
N ILE A 14 4.42 3.49 -34.46
CA ILE A 14 3.89 4.83 -34.16
C ILE A 14 4.99 5.88 -34.28
N LYS A 15 4.61 7.05 -34.81
CA LYS A 15 5.46 8.24 -34.83
C LYS A 15 5.07 9.13 -33.66
N PHE A 16 6.01 9.36 -32.74
CA PHE A 16 5.85 10.43 -31.76
C PHE A 16 5.92 11.77 -32.50
N VAL A 17 4.79 12.49 -32.52
CA VAL A 17 4.71 13.85 -33.03
C VAL A 17 4.96 14.82 -31.87
N GLY A 18 5.77 15.84 -32.11
CA GLY A 18 6.25 16.75 -31.06
C GLY A 18 7.71 16.48 -30.68
N GLY A 19 8.40 17.52 -30.22
CA GLY A 19 9.74 17.40 -29.65
C GLY A 19 9.71 16.63 -28.32
N PRO A 20 10.87 16.29 -27.77
CA PRO A 20 10.96 15.64 -26.45
C PRO A 20 10.16 16.43 -25.41
N HIS A 21 9.33 15.75 -24.63
CA HIS A 21 8.62 16.39 -23.51
C HIS A 21 9.64 16.97 -22.54
N LYS A 22 9.43 18.21 -22.08
CA LYS A 22 10.24 18.81 -21.02
C LYS A 22 9.96 18.05 -19.73
N ALA A 23 10.97 17.36 -19.21
CA ALA A 23 10.91 16.83 -17.86
C ALA A 23 11.18 17.99 -16.89
N GLU A 24 10.13 18.53 -16.30
CA GLU A 24 10.27 19.49 -15.21
C GLU A 24 10.81 18.75 -13.98
N ASN A 25 11.82 19.31 -13.31
CA ASN A 25 12.33 18.77 -12.05
C ASN A 25 11.32 19.06 -10.95
N ILE A 26 10.33 18.19 -10.83
CA ILE A 26 9.33 18.26 -9.77
C ILE A 26 9.99 17.82 -8.47
N SER A 27 9.88 18.65 -7.43
CA SER A 27 10.36 18.31 -6.09
C SER A 27 9.60 17.09 -5.55
N HIS A 28 10.34 16.03 -5.22
CA HIS A 28 9.83 14.84 -4.52
C HIS A 28 9.73 15.03 -3.00
N ALA A 29 9.80 16.27 -2.51
CA ALA A 29 9.61 16.54 -1.09
C ALA A 29 8.20 16.07 -0.66
N VAL A 30 8.11 15.46 0.53
CA VAL A 30 6.82 15.04 1.09
C VAL A 30 5.96 16.28 1.27
N ARG A 31 4.79 16.28 0.62
CA ARG A 31 3.83 17.38 0.64
C ARG A 31 2.48 16.85 1.08
N ALA A 32 1.72 17.70 1.75
CA ALA A 32 0.35 17.36 2.10
C ALA A 32 -0.49 17.24 0.83
N HIS A 33 -1.40 16.26 0.83
CA HIS A 33 -2.40 16.17 -0.22
C HIS A 33 -3.34 17.38 -0.12
N PRO A 34 -3.79 18.00 -1.23
CA PRO A 34 -4.69 19.15 -1.20
C PRO A 34 -6.01 18.86 -0.46
N CYS A 35 -6.46 17.61 -0.45
CA CYS A 35 -7.66 17.17 0.28
C CYS A 35 -7.36 16.63 1.70
N ALA A 36 -6.15 16.82 2.24
CA ALA A 36 -5.85 16.40 3.59
C ALA A 36 -6.57 17.32 4.60
N PRO A 37 -7.27 16.78 5.61
CA PRO A 37 -8.18 17.55 6.47
C PRO A 37 -7.52 18.67 7.30
N ASP A 38 -6.19 18.74 7.38
CA ASP A 38 -5.44 19.83 8.03
C ASP A 38 -4.08 20.12 7.32
N GLY A 39 -3.92 19.70 6.06
CA GLY A 39 -2.62 19.81 5.39
C GLY A 39 -1.50 19.01 6.08
N LYS A 40 -1.84 17.94 6.79
CA LYS A 40 -0.90 17.08 7.50
C LYS A 40 -0.17 16.13 6.55
N VAL A 41 1.12 15.91 6.79
CA VAL A 41 1.94 14.92 6.08
C VAL A 41 2.08 13.66 6.94
N PRO A 42 1.86 12.45 6.41
CA PRO A 42 2.01 11.21 7.19
C PRO A 42 3.39 11.15 7.86
N GLY A 43 3.42 10.94 9.18
CA GLY A 43 4.66 10.84 9.97
C GLY A 43 5.24 12.15 10.52
N SER A 44 4.64 13.32 10.29
CA SER A 44 5.02 14.53 11.04
C SER A 44 4.57 14.45 12.50
N SER A 45 5.20 15.24 13.37
CA SER A 45 4.92 15.34 14.81
C SER A 45 3.50 15.77 15.19
N GLY A 46 2.64 16.10 14.22
CA GLY A 46 1.20 16.35 14.41
C GLY A 46 0.29 15.43 13.58
N SER A 47 0.86 14.50 12.82
CA SER A 47 0.11 13.44 12.17
C SER A 47 -0.10 12.34 13.19
N ALA A 48 -1.34 12.19 13.65
CA ALA A 48 -1.75 10.95 14.28
C ALA A 48 -1.39 9.82 13.31
N SER A 49 -0.36 9.06 13.64
CA SER A 49 -0.10 7.79 12.98
C SER A 49 -1.42 7.03 13.03
N GLY A 50 -1.94 6.66 11.86
CA GLY A 50 -3.06 5.72 11.77
C GLY A 50 -2.78 4.54 12.71
N PRO A 51 -3.83 3.90 13.24
CA PRO A 51 -3.70 3.05 14.40
C PRO A 51 -2.60 2.01 14.18
N THR A 52 -1.48 2.18 14.87
CA THR A 52 -0.47 1.14 15.02
C THR A 52 -1.23 -0.08 15.50
N ILE A 53 -1.08 -1.23 14.85
CA ILE A 53 -1.73 -2.48 15.25
C ILE A 53 -1.50 -2.67 16.76
N GLY A 54 -2.54 -2.48 17.57
CA GLY A 54 -2.50 -2.53 19.04
C GLY A 54 -2.73 -1.22 19.80
N SER A 55 -2.84 -0.06 19.14
CA SER A 55 -3.25 1.18 19.81
C SER A 55 -4.76 1.11 20.07
N GLN A 56 -5.08 0.66 21.27
CA GLN A 56 -6.42 0.63 21.84
C GLN A 56 -7.02 2.04 21.70
N TYR A 57 -8.05 2.15 20.85
CA TYR A 57 -8.71 3.40 20.51
C TYR A 57 -9.24 4.02 21.81
N LYS A 58 -8.49 4.94 22.41
CA LYS A 58 -9.02 5.83 23.44
C LYS A 58 -9.72 7.00 22.75
N SER A 59 -10.62 6.68 21.81
CA SER A 59 -11.61 7.65 21.36
C SER A 59 -12.59 7.82 22.52
N GLY A 60 -12.82 9.05 22.97
CA GLY A 60 -13.92 9.38 23.90
C GLY A 60 -15.30 9.23 23.24
N ILE A 61 -15.43 8.24 22.36
CA ILE A 61 -16.58 7.91 21.53
C ILE A 61 -16.92 6.49 21.94
N GLU A 62 -18.07 6.34 22.59
CA GLU A 62 -18.62 5.02 22.91
C GLU A 62 -19.21 4.41 21.63
N PRO A 63 -19.10 3.09 21.44
CA PRO A 63 -19.72 2.42 20.30
C PRO A 63 -21.24 2.48 20.45
N ARG A 64 -21.97 2.64 19.34
CA ARG A 64 -23.44 2.58 19.35
C ARG A 64 -23.90 1.14 19.58
N GLU A 65 -25.18 0.97 19.89
CA GLU A 65 -25.75 -0.36 20.13
C GLU A 65 -25.52 -1.27 18.90
N GLY A 66 -24.77 -2.36 19.11
CA GLY A 66 -24.40 -3.32 18.06
C GLY A 66 -23.10 -3.01 17.30
N GLU A 67 -22.45 -1.88 17.56
CA GLU A 67 -21.12 -1.56 17.04
C GLU A 67 -20.04 -2.05 18.00
N VAL A 68 -18.91 -2.49 17.44
CA VAL A 68 -17.74 -2.91 18.22
C VAL A 68 -16.48 -2.31 17.60
N PHE A 69 -15.55 -1.84 18.41
CA PHE A 69 -14.32 -1.23 17.91
C PHE A 69 -13.30 -2.28 17.47
N SER A 70 -13.28 -3.42 18.16
CA SER A 70 -12.37 -4.51 17.85
C SER A 70 -13.07 -5.58 17.03
N ARG A 71 -12.40 -6.05 15.98
CA ARG A 71 -12.82 -7.23 15.22
C ARG A 71 -12.87 -8.49 16.10
N ALA A 72 -12.12 -8.52 17.21
CA ALA A 72 -12.15 -9.61 18.17
C ALA A 72 -13.50 -9.74 18.90
N GLU A 73 -14.26 -8.65 18.99
CA GLU A 73 -15.58 -8.61 19.63
C GLU A 73 -16.70 -9.05 18.66
N LEU A 74 -16.44 -9.05 17.35
CA LEU A 74 -17.38 -9.56 16.34
C LEU A 74 -17.54 -11.08 16.41
N SER A 75 -18.54 -11.62 15.72
CA SER A 75 -18.72 -13.07 15.62
C SER A 75 -17.50 -13.74 14.94
N PRO A 76 -17.21 -15.02 15.23
CA PRO A 76 -16.02 -15.71 14.73
C PRO A 76 -15.87 -15.69 13.20
N ARG A 77 -16.98 -15.55 12.46
CA ARG A 77 -16.98 -15.42 10.99
C ARG A 77 -16.21 -14.19 10.50
N PHE A 78 -16.20 -13.10 11.25
CA PHE A 78 -15.56 -11.83 10.87
C PHE A 78 -14.18 -11.62 11.49
N ARG A 79 -13.74 -12.55 12.35
CA ARG A 79 -12.40 -12.55 12.95
C ARG A 79 -11.37 -13.06 11.94
N TYR A 80 -10.12 -12.63 12.09
CA TYR A 80 -9.02 -13.25 11.34
C TYR A 80 -8.85 -14.70 11.79
N LYS A 81 -8.66 -15.61 10.84
CA LYS A 81 -8.27 -16.98 11.16
C LYS A 81 -6.78 -16.99 11.46
N PRO A 82 -6.34 -17.55 12.61
CA PRO A 82 -4.92 -17.78 12.82
C PRO A 82 -4.43 -18.77 11.75
N ILE A 83 -3.24 -18.50 11.21
CA ILE A 83 -2.58 -19.42 10.29
C ILE A 83 -2.27 -20.70 11.07
N LYS A 84 -2.60 -21.86 10.51
CA LYS A 84 -2.28 -23.15 11.15
C LYS A 84 -0.78 -23.42 11.02
N GLU A 85 -0.20 -24.12 11.98
CA GLU A 85 1.24 -24.46 11.93
C GLU A 85 1.61 -25.17 10.62
N SER A 86 0.77 -26.11 10.16
CA SER A 86 0.99 -26.80 8.89
C SER A 86 0.99 -25.88 7.66
N GLU A 87 0.23 -24.78 7.68
CA GLU A 87 0.20 -23.79 6.60
C GLU A 87 1.48 -22.94 6.63
N ILE A 88 2.01 -22.65 7.83
CA ILE A 88 3.29 -21.98 8.02
C ILE A 88 4.42 -22.86 7.47
N GLU A 89 4.46 -24.13 7.88
CA GLU A 89 5.43 -25.12 7.39
C GLU A 89 5.38 -25.28 5.87
N GLN A 90 4.17 -25.32 5.28
CA GLN A 90 4.01 -25.35 3.82
C GLN A 90 4.53 -24.08 3.15
N SER A 91 4.30 -22.90 3.74
CA SER A 91 4.84 -21.65 3.20
C SER A 91 6.37 -21.60 3.30
N LEU A 92 6.96 -22.15 4.37
CA LEU A 92 8.41 -22.15 4.61
C LEU A 92 9.14 -23.21 3.77
N SER A 93 8.57 -24.41 3.63
CA SER A 93 9.07 -25.48 2.77
C SER A 93 8.88 -25.20 1.28
N GLY A 94 8.14 -24.14 0.94
CA GLY A 94 7.81 -23.79 -0.46
C GLY A 94 6.71 -24.66 -1.06
N GLY A 95 5.99 -25.43 -0.25
CA GLY A 95 4.80 -26.19 -0.65
C GLY A 95 5.05 -27.36 -1.61
N ALA A 96 6.31 -27.64 -1.94
CA ALA A 96 6.70 -28.68 -2.90
C ALA A 96 6.80 -30.08 -2.28
N GLU A 97 6.83 -30.19 -0.94
CA GLU A 97 6.97 -31.47 -0.23
C GLU A 97 5.70 -32.34 -0.26
N LEU A 98 4.51 -31.73 -0.41
CA LEU A 98 3.21 -32.41 -0.47
C LEU A 98 2.73 -32.71 -1.90
N VAL A 99 3.66 -32.83 -2.85
CA VAL A 99 3.38 -33.37 -4.18
C VAL A 99 3.96 -34.78 -4.23
N PHE A 100 3.06 -35.76 -4.14
CA PHE A 100 3.18 -37.21 -4.32
C PHE A 100 4.57 -37.78 -4.68
#